data_AF-A0A6N6VY40-F1
#
_entry.id   AF-A0A6N6VY40-F1
#
_cell.length_a   1.000
_cell.length_b   1.000
_cell.length_c   1.000
_cell.angle_alpha   90.00
_cell.angle_beta   90.00
_cell.angle_gamma   90.00
#
_symmetry.space_group_name_H-M   'P 1'
#
loop_
_entity.id
_entity.type
_entity.pdbx_description
1 polymer ?
#
loop_
_entity_poly.entity_id
_entity_poly.type
_entity_poly.pdbx_seq_one_letter_code
_entity_poly.pdbx_strand_id
1 'polypeptide(L)'
;MKRILSIATLCLATPFILAGCSSSSKTYVLPNEDDYQGYDIIDGVDKDTVSVKVDKDDKIAVVIRDISTTSYNYLEPRYMNSMVKFDGKGSCCKPTSITMGASGNLVYKFSFIGKGNTVIKIIARHKGKLITANSFDDDKEFSINVNID
;
A
#
# COMPACT_ATOMS: atom_id res chain seq x y z
N MET A 1 17.39 -42.78 30.27
CA MET A 1 17.99 -42.74 28.91
C MET A 1 16.87 -42.83 27.88
N LYS A 2 16.97 -42.03 26.81
CA LYS A 2 16.35 -42.15 25.47
C LYS A 2 14.80 -42.07 25.31
N ARG A 3 14.38 -40.86 24.91
CA ARG A 3 13.45 -40.44 23.83
C ARG A 3 12.52 -41.51 23.21
N ILE A 4 11.27 -41.13 22.96
CA ILE A 4 10.74 -40.81 21.61
C ILE A 4 9.46 -39.97 21.76
N LEU A 5 9.42 -38.84 21.03
CA LEU A 5 8.25 -38.01 20.81
C LEU A 5 7.22 -38.75 19.95
N SER A 6 5.94 -38.54 20.20
CA SER A 6 4.92 -38.63 19.15
C SER A 6 4.04 -37.39 19.21
N ILE A 7 4.44 -36.40 18.42
CA ILE A 7 3.61 -35.28 18.01
C ILE A 7 2.68 -35.84 16.92
N ALA A 8 1.41 -35.99 17.27
CA ALA A 8 0.34 -36.23 16.32
C ALA A 8 -0.89 -35.46 16.80
N THR A 9 -0.97 -34.19 16.45
CA THR A 9 -2.27 -33.52 16.39
C THR A 9 -2.31 -32.64 15.14
N LEU A 10 -3.09 -33.18 14.21
CA LEU A 10 -3.76 -32.65 13.03
C LEU A 10 -3.48 -31.21 12.59
N CYS A 11 -3.21 -31.13 11.28
CA CYS A 11 -3.51 -30.01 10.39
C CYS A 11 -4.79 -29.26 10.79
N LEU A 12 -4.62 -28.08 11.37
CA LEU A 12 -5.50 -26.95 11.11
C LEU A 12 -4.71 -25.96 10.23
N ALA A 13 -4.40 -26.39 9.01
CA ALA A 13 -4.26 -25.43 7.93
C ALA A 13 -5.65 -24.86 7.70
N THR A 14 -6.01 -23.83 8.47
CA THR A 14 -7.11 -22.95 8.10
C THR A 14 -6.81 -22.48 6.68
N PRO A 15 -7.64 -22.82 5.68
CA PRO A 15 -7.60 -22.08 4.44
C PRO A 15 -8.10 -20.70 4.86
N PHE A 16 -7.17 -19.75 5.05
CA PHE A 16 -7.57 -18.36 5.16
C PHE A 16 -8.35 -18.08 3.89
N ILE A 17 -9.64 -17.94 4.12
CA ILE A 17 -10.67 -17.66 3.18
C ILE A 17 -10.12 -16.58 2.28
N LEU A 18 -10.14 -16.85 0.98
CA LEU A 18 -10.14 -15.85 -0.07
C LEU A 18 -11.21 -14.80 0.30
N ALA A 19 -10.84 -13.82 1.11
CA ALA A 19 -11.51 -12.54 1.17
C ALA A 19 -11.20 -11.87 -0.17
N GLY A 20 -11.87 -12.37 -1.21
CA GLY A 20 -11.84 -11.83 -2.55
C GLY A 20 -12.52 -10.48 -2.47
N CYS A 21 -11.73 -9.43 -2.25
CA CYS A 21 -12.19 -8.07 -2.45
C CYS A 21 -12.51 -7.89 -3.93
N SER A 22 -13.79 -8.04 -4.26
CA SER A 22 -14.35 -7.76 -5.57
C SER A 22 -14.32 -6.25 -5.81
N SER A 23 -13.19 -5.75 -6.32
CA SER A 23 -13.07 -4.37 -6.80
C SER A 23 -13.48 -4.30 -8.27
N SER A 24 -14.38 -3.37 -8.60
CA SER A 24 -14.81 -3.07 -9.97
C SER A 24 -14.34 -1.66 -10.34
N SER A 25 -14.34 -1.32 -11.63
CA SER A 25 -13.91 0.00 -12.12
C SER A 25 -14.66 1.19 -11.50
N LYS A 26 -15.85 0.97 -10.90
CA LYS A 26 -16.65 1.99 -10.19
C LYS A 26 -16.74 1.81 -8.68
N THR A 27 -16.27 0.70 -8.13
CA THR A 27 -16.41 0.37 -6.70
C THR A 27 -15.09 -0.21 -6.19
N TYR A 28 -14.40 0.52 -5.32
CA TYR A 28 -13.20 0.03 -4.64
C TYR A 28 -13.56 -0.43 -3.23
N VAL A 29 -12.74 -1.33 -2.68
CA VAL A 29 -12.87 -1.79 -1.31
C VAL A 29 -11.53 -1.53 -0.62
N LEU A 30 -11.57 -0.92 0.57
CA LEU A 30 -10.38 -0.78 1.40
C LEU A 30 -9.99 -2.15 1.96
N PRO A 31 -8.70 -2.43 2.19
CA PRO A 31 -8.31 -3.67 2.84
C PRO A 31 -8.89 -3.77 4.25
N ASN A 32 -9.03 -4.99 4.76
CA ASN A 32 -9.42 -5.20 6.15
C ASN A 32 -8.29 -4.74 7.09
N GLU A 33 -8.66 -4.17 8.23
CA GLU A 33 -7.70 -3.73 9.27
C GLU A 33 -6.83 -4.91 9.78
N ASP A 34 -7.41 -6.11 9.84
CA ASP A 34 -6.69 -7.34 10.23
C ASP A 34 -5.51 -7.68 9.33
N ASP A 35 -5.55 -7.30 8.05
CA ASP A 35 -4.45 -7.54 7.09
C ASP A 35 -3.30 -6.52 7.28
N TYR A 36 -3.56 -5.44 8.01
CA TYR A 36 -2.66 -4.30 8.21
C TYR A 36 -2.51 -3.95 9.71
N GLN A 37 -2.46 -4.97 10.58
CA GLN A 37 -2.34 -4.79 12.03
C GLN A 37 -1.25 -3.78 12.42
N GLY A 38 -1.65 -2.79 13.23
CA GLY A 38 -0.79 -1.72 13.71
C GLY A 38 -0.52 -0.62 12.68
N TYR A 39 -1.27 -0.55 11.58
CA TYR A 39 -1.28 0.57 10.63
C TYR A 39 -2.68 1.16 10.53
N ASP A 40 -2.77 2.49 10.55
CA ASP A 40 -4.01 3.19 10.23
C ASP A 40 -4.21 3.24 8.72
N ILE A 41 -5.37 2.78 8.25
CA ILE A 41 -5.69 2.73 6.82
C ILE A 41 -6.14 4.12 6.35
N ILE A 42 -5.40 4.69 5.42
CA ILE A 42 -5.71 5.99 4.81
C ILE A 42 -6.24 5.77 3.40
N ASP A 43 -7.47 6.20 3.17
CA ASP A 43 -8.09 6.17 1.84
C ASP A 43 -7.54 7.30 0.95
N GLY A 44 -6.66 6.95 0.03
CA GLY A 44 -6.14 7.80 -1.04
C GLY A 44 -6.73 7.47 -2.42
N VAL A 45 -7.75 6.61 -2.50
CA VAL A 45 -8.28 6.15 -3.79
C VAL A 45 -8.94 7.30 -4.54
N ASP A 46 -8.56 7.46 -5.81
CA ASP A 46 -9.06 8.52 -6.72
C ASP A 46 -8.87 9.96 -6.20
N LYS A 47 -7.90 10.17 -5.29
CA LYS A 47 -7.48 11.48 -4.80
C LYS A 47 -6.11 11.82 -5.37
N ASP A 48 -5.81 13.10 -5.51
CA ASP A 48 -4.46 13.58 -5.84
C ASP A 48 -3.63 13.85 -4.59
N THR A 49 -4.30 14.15 -3.47
CA THR A 49 -3.65 14.42 -2.19
C THR A 49 -4.50 13.98 -1.00
N VAL A 50 -3.81 13.65 0.08
CA VAL A 50 -4.39 13.43 1.42
C VAL A 50 -3.54 14.15 2.46
N SER A 51 -4.16 14.56 3.55
CA SER A 51 -3.47 15.15 4.70
C SER A 51 -3.74 14.32 5.94
N VAL A 52 -2.68 13.95 6.66
CA VAL A 52 -2.74 13.05 7.83
C VAL A 52 -1.99 13.69 8.99
N LYS A 53 -2.55 13.55 10.20
CA LYS A 53 -1.87 13.85 11.45
C LYS A 53 -1.59 12.53 12.15
N VAL A 54 -0.37 12.35 12.61
CA VAL A 54 0.11 11.12 13.24
C VAL A 54 1.04 11.49 14.39
N ASP A 55 1.15 10.64 15.39
CA ASP A 55 2.15 10.79 16.44
C ASP A 55 3.47 10.13 16.01
N LYS A 56 4.57 10.49 16.69
CA LYS A 56 5.80 9.71 16.59
C LYS A 56 5.53 8.23 16.97
N ASP A 57 6.13 7.33 16.19
CA ASP A 57 6.06 5.87 16.28
C ASP A 57 4.77 5.24 15.70
N ASP A 58 3.84 6.07 15.22
CA ASP A 58 2.66 5.62 14.46
C ASP A 58 3.03 5.06 13.09
N LYS A 59 2.08 4.33 12.52
CA LYS A 59 2.19 3.76 11.18
C LYS A 59 0.91 3.95 10.39
N ILE A 60 1.04 4.20 9.10
CA ILE A 60 -0.08 4.36 8.18
C ILE A 60 0.05 3.45 6.96
N ALA A 61 -1.09 2.98 6.47
CA ALA A 61 -1.24 2.21 5.25
C ALA A 61 -2.09 3.00 4.26
N VAL A 62 -1.44 3.67 3.30
CA VAL A 62 -2.12 4.54 2.32
C VAL A 62 -2.54 3.72 1.10
N VAL A 63 -3.83 3.70 0.83
CA VAL A 63 -4.45 2.92 -0.25
C VAL A 63 -4.68 3.82 -1.46
N ILE A 64 -4.18 3.42 -2.62
CA ILE A 64 -4.39 4.11 -3.90
C ILE A 64 -4.93 3.13 -4.94
N ARG A 65 -5.66 3.62 -5.94
CA ARG A 65 -6.15 2.78 -7.04
C ARG A 65 -4.97 2.31 -7.89
N ASP A 66 -4.95 1.02 -8.20
CA ASP A 66 -4.07 0.43 -9.20
C ASP A 66 -4.89 -0.22 -10.31
N ILE A 67 -4.91 0.43 -11.46
CA ILE A 67 -5.57 -0.11 -12.64
C ILE A 67 -4.55 -0.94 -13.40
N SER A 68 -4.61 -2.27 -13.24
CA SER A 68 -3.60 -3.20 -13.76
C SER A 68 -3.42 -3.12 -15.28
N THR A 69 -4.47 -2.70 -16.00
CA THR A 69 -4.43 -2.51 -17.46
C THR A 69 -3.86 -1.16 -17.88
N THR A 70 -3.55 -0.25 -16.95
CA THR A 70 -2.88 1.00 -17.30
C THR A 70 -1.40 0.78 -17.58
N SER A 71 -0.86 1.69 -18.38
CA SER A 71 0.54 1.70 -18.79
C SER A 71 1.46 2.35 -17.74
N TYR A 72 1.07 2.40 -16.45
CA TYR A 72 1.87 2.98 -15.37
C TYR A 72 2.52 1.92 -14.47
N ASN A 73 3.69 2.27 -13.93
CA ASN A 73 4.40 1.63 -12.84
C ASN A 73 4.39 2.59 -11.66
N TYR A 74 3.89 2.14 -10.52
CA TYR A 74 3.99 2.91 -9.28
C TYR A 74 5.37 2.67 -8.66
N LEU A 75 6.13 3.73 -8.41
CA LEU A 75 7.51 3.68 -7.95
C LEU A 75 7.62 3.60 -6.41
N GLU A 76 8.84 3.52 -5.88
CA GLU A 76 9.04 3.79 -4.45
C GLU A 76 8.72 5.26 -4.14
N PRO A 77 8.19 5.54 -2.93
CA PRO A 77 7.80 6.89 -2.56
C PRO A 77 9.01 7.79 -2.35
N ARG A 78 8.83 9.08 -2.56
CA ARG A 78 9.86 10.09 -2.36
C ARG A 78 9.51 11.04 -1.23
N TYR A 79 10.46 11.27 -0.35
CA TYR A 79 10.33 12.18 0.79
C TYR A 79 11.73 12.66 1.17
N MET A 80 11.83 13.89 1.69
CA MET A 80 13.11 14.58 1.90
C MET A 80 13.69 14.43 3.31
N ASN A 81 13.00 13.74 4.23
CA ASN A 81 13.35 13.76 5.65
C ASN A 81 13.50 12.35 6.25
N SER A 82 14.42 12.20 7.21
CA SER A 82 14.71 10.95 7.93
C SER A 82 13.62 10.55 8.92
N MET A 83 12.58 11.37 9.11
CA MET A 83 11.47 11.12 10.04
C MET A 83 10.46 10.09 9.51
N VAL A 84 10.49 9.82 8.20
CA VAL A 84 9.61 8.84 7.56
C VAL A 84 10.43 7.62 7.19
N LYS A 85 9.91 6.45 7.53
CA LYS A 85 10.42 5.17 7.07
C LYS A 85 9.39 4.53 6.15
N PHE A 86 9.81 4.15 4.96
CA PHE A 86 9.00 3.35 4.05
C PHE A 86 9.12 1.87 4.41
N ASP A 87 8.02 1.26 4.83
CA ASP A 87 7.96 -0.14 5.24
C ASP A 87 7.62 -1.09 4.08
N GLY A 88 7.38 -0.53 2.89
CA GLY A 88 7.13 -1.27 1.66
C GLY A 88 5.74 -1.01 1.08
N LYS A 89 5.50 -1.59 -0.10
CA LYS A 89 4.21 -1.54 -0.78
C LYS A 89 3.73 -2.93 -1.18
N GLY A 90 2.43 -3.09 -1.31
CA GLY A 90 1.82 -4.34 -1.77
C GLY A 90 0.53 -4.08 -2.54
N SER A 91 0.15 -5.02 -3.39
CA SER A 91 -1.16 -4.99 -4.04
C SER A 91 -2.20 -5.65 -3.13
N CYS A 92 -3.37 -5.05 -2.98
CA CYS A 92 -4.53 -5.64 -2.32
C CYS A 92 -5.78 -5.50 -3.20
N CYS A 93 -6.87 -6.12 -2.75
CA CYS A 93 -8.19 -5.94 -3.35
C CYS A 93 -8.22 -6.15 -4.88
N LYS A 94 -7.46 -7.14 -5.35
CA LYS A 94 -7.35 -7.42 -6.78
C LYS A 94 -8.68 -7.91 -7.33
N PRO A 95 -9.10 -7.42 -8.50
CA PRO A 95 -10.28 -7.92 -9.17
C PRO A 95 -10.12 -9.40 -9.48
N THR A 96 -11.18 -10.18 -9.30
CA THR A 96 -11.23 -11.62 -9.60
C THR A 96 -11.27 -11.90 -11.11
N SER A 97 -11.54 -10.88 -11.93
CA SER A 97 -11.64 -10.95 -13.39
C SER A 97 -10.52 -10.16 -14.07
N ILE A 98 -9.90 -10.73 -15.11
CA ILE A 98 -8.86 -10.08 -15.96
C ILE A 98 -9.51 -9.25 -17.09
N THR A 99 -10.68 -8.68 -16.83
CA THR A 99 -11.36 -7.80 -17.79
C THR A 99 -10.63 -6.48 -17.92
N MET A 100 -10.59 -5.90 -19.12
CA MET A 100 -10.05 -4.55 -19.31
C MET A 100 -10.76 -3.54 -18.40
N GLY A 101 -9.98 -2.68 -17.74
CA GLY A 101 -10.49 -1.71 -16.77
C GLY A 101 -10.71 -2.26 -15.35
N ALA A 102 -10.38 -3.53 -15.10
CA ALA A 102 -10.35 -4.06 -13.75
C ALA A 102 -9.28 -3.34 -12.91
N SER A 103 -9.68 -2.84 -11.75
CA SER A 103 -8.81 -2.06 -10.86
C SER A 103 -8.65 -2.76 -9.52
N GLY A 104 -7.42 -3.05 -9.13
CA GLY A 104 -7.07 -3.38 -7.76
C GLY A 104 -6.69 -2.12 -6.98
N ASN A 105 -6.12 -2.33 -5.80
CA ASN A 105 -5.54 -1.28 -4.99
C ASN A 105 -4.05 -1.58 -4.73
N LEU A 106 -3.27 -0.52 -4.58
CA LEU A 106 -1.92 -0.56 -4.05
C LEU A 106 -1.92 0.08 -2.67
N VAL A 107 -1.19 -0.51 -1.75
CA VAL A 107 -1.04 -0.01 -0.39
C VAL A 107 0.42 0.29 -0.12
N TYR A 108 0.68 1.52 0.31
CA TYR A 108 1.99 2.01 0.72
C TYR A 108 2.02 2.13 2.23
N LYS A 109 3.01 1.49 2.86
CA LYS A 109 3.15 1.45 4.32
C LYS A 109 4.27 2.35 4.78
N PHE A 110 4.00 3.15 5.80
CA PHE A 110 4.94 4.09 6.38
C PHE A 110 4.93 4.00 7.90
N SER A 111 6.09 4.21 8.51
CA SER A 111 6.25 4.43 9.95
C SER A 111 6.97 5.75 10.20
N PHE A 112 6.64 6.41 11.30
CA PHE A 112 7.13 7.74 11.61
C PHE A 112 8.06 7.71 12.82
N ILE A 113 9.34 8.05 12.64
CA ILE A 113 10.37 7.91 13.68
C ILE A 113 10.84 9.25 14.27
N GLY A 114 10.34 10.37 13.75
CA GLY A 114 10.66 11.72 14.21
C GLY A 114 9.50 12.70 14.01
N LYS A 115 9.61 13.91 14.58
CA LYS A 115 8.53 14.91 14.63
C LYS A 115 8.73 16.03 13.62
N GLY A 116 7.65 16.49 13.00
CA GLY A 116 7.63 17.62 12.07
C GLY A 116 6.73 17.40 10.86
N ASN A 117 6.80 18.34 9.92
CA ASN A 117 6.01 18.30 8.70
C ASN A 117 6.81 17.69 7.54
N THR A 118 6.14 16.87 6.72
CA THR A 118 6.75 16.25 5.54
C THR A 118 5.70 16.00 4.46
N VAL A 119 6.16 15.91 3.21
CA VAL A 119 5.33 15.51 2.07
C VAL A 119 5.93 14.23 1.49
N ILE A 120 5.11 13.19 1.42
CA ILE A 120 5.46 11.93 0.77
C ILE A 120 4.79 11.91 -0.60
N LYS A 121 5.59 11.69 -1.65
CA LYS A 121 5.11 11.62 -3.03
C LYS A 121 5.15 10.18 -3.53
N ILE A 122 4.01 9.67 -3.98
CA ILE A 122 3.92 8.41 -4.74
C ILE A 122 3.84 8.78 -6.22
N ILE A 123 4.70 8.15 -7.03
CA ILE A 123 4.82 8.47 -8.46
C ILE A 123 4.34 7.28 -9.29
N ALA A 124 3.38 7.53 -10.17
CA ALA A 124 2.98 6.61 -11.22
C ALA A 124 3.61 7.05 -12.54
N ARG A 125 4.53 6.24 -13.05
CA ARG A 125 5.34 6.51 -14.24
C ARG A 125 5.02 5.56 -15.37
N HIS A 126 4.95 6.03 -16.61
CA HIS A 126 4.72 5.15 -17.76
C HIS A 126 5.76 4.01 -17.87
N LYS A 127 5.30 2.77 -18.15
CA LYS A 127 6.10 1.53 -18.23
C LYS A 127 7.25 1.59 -19.23
N GLY A 128 7.15 2.45 -20.25
CA GLY A 128 8.22 2.68 -21.23
C GLY A 128 9.30 3.69 -20.79
N LYS A 129 9.16 4.30 -19.61
CA LYS A 129 10.10 5.30 -19.10
C LYS A 129 11.04 4.68 -18.07
N LEU A 130 12.24 5.24 -17.97
CA LEU A 130 13.25 4.79 -17.00
C LEU A 130 12.77 5.04 -15.57
N ILE A 131 12.73 4.00 -14.75
CA ILE A 131 12.31 4.09 -13.34
C ILE A 131 13.30 4.90 -12.48
N THR A 132 14.56 4.97 -12.90
CA THR A 132 15.65 5.65 -12.18
C THR A 132 15.73 7.16 -12.46
N ALA A 133 15.00 7.67 -13.46
CA ALA A 133 15.02 9.09 -13.77
C ALA A 133 14.36 9.91 -12.65
N ASN A 134 14.87 11.11 -12.40
CA ASN A 134 14.32 12.00 -11.39
C ASN A 134 12.87 12.35 -11.71
N SER A 135 12.51 12.85 -12.87
CA SER A 135 11.11 13.15 -13.20
C SER A 135 10.88 13.12 -14.70
N PHE A 136 9.63 12.94 -15.09
CA PHE A 136 9.12 13.25 -16.42
C PHE A 136 7.86 14.11 -16.31
N ASP A 137 7.56 14.88 -17.34
CA ASP A 137 6.38 15.76 -17.38
C ASP A 137 5.05 14.98 -17.36
N ASP A 138 5.09 13.70 -17.78
CA ASP A 138 3.96 12.78 -17.81
C ASP A 138 3.85 11.88 -16.55
N ASP A 139 4.70 12.10 -15.55
CA ASP A 139 4.57 11.43 -14.27
C ASP A 139 3.30 11.91 -13.54
N LYS A 140 2.51 10.97 -13.03
CA LYS A 140 1.39 11.30 -12.13
C LYS A 140 1.87 11.21 -10.69
N GLU A 141 1.58 12.25 -9.92
CA GLU A 141 1.96 12.33 -8.50
C GLU A 141 0.73 12.25 -7.60
N PHE A 142 0.85 11.45 -6.53
CA PHE A 142 -0.07 11.46 -5.40
C PHE A 142 0.69 11.94 -4.16
N SER A 143 0.17 12.95 -3.47
CA SER A 143 0.88 13.61 -2.36
C SER A 143 0.21 13.37 -1.00
N ILE A 144 0.97 12.88 -0.04
CA ILE A 144 0.54 12.70 1.36
C ILE A 144 1.22 13.80 2.18
N ASN A 145 0.44 14.76 2.65
CA ASN A 145 0.92 15.79 3.58
C ASN A 145 0.81 15.22 4.99
N VAL A 146 1.93 15.06 5.68
CA VAL A 146 1.97 14.48 7.03
C VAL A 146 2.45 15.53 8.01
N ASN A 147 1.69 15.73 9.08
CA ASN A 147 2.15 16.41 10.29
C ASN A 147 2.37 15.36 11.39
N ILE A 148 3.59 15.27 11.90
CA ILE A 148 4.01 14.31 12.91
C ILE A 148 4.25 15.03 14.24
N ASP A 149 3.41 14.78 15.24
CA ASP A 149 3.41 15.47 16.53
C ASP A 149 4.27 14.80 17.62
#